data_AF-Q9BMH4-F1
#
_entry.id   AF-Q9BMH4-F1
#
_cell.length_a   1.000
_cell.length_b   1.000
_cell.length_c   1.000
_cell.angle_alpha   90.00
_cell.angle_beta   90.00
_cell.angle_gamma   90.00
#
_symmetry.space_group_name_H-M   'P 1'
#
loop_
_entity.id
_entity.type
_entity.pdbx_description
1 polymer ?
#
loop_
_entity_poly.entity_id
_entity_poly.type
_entity_poly.pdbx_seq_one_letter_code
_entity_poly.pdbx_strand_id
1 'polypeptide(L)'
;CASFVYLPLWSQLMHHYYPPKNFTDRCWQPDSGIGLVPCSSACFTLVERIDDVSEQHGVIRGCMDRLLLFGLDDDVRNILSAYENQRVCRHTDRKLLRLFPLSGQTDVTFCSCNGDFCNEHDMLRELSSSNSFQIHSVLLLVATWILILF
;
A
#
# COMPACT_ATOMS: atom_id res chain seq x y z
N CYS A 1 3.47 6.20 9.86
CA CYS A 1 2.26 6.04 10.69
C CYS A 1 1.55 4.74 10.30
N ALA A 2 0.58 4.26 11.06
CA ALA A 2 -0.28 3.12 10.69
C ALA A 2 -1.75 3.38 11.03
N SER A 3 -2.70 2.83 10.28
CA SER A 3 -4.15 2.92 10.57
C SER A 3 -4.52 2.27 11.92
N PHE A 4 -5.64 2.68 12.52
CA PHE A 4 -6.07 2.15 13.83
C PHE A 4 -6.40 0.66 13.80
N VAL A 5 -6.80 0.14 12.65
CA VAL A 5 -7.08 -1.29 12.45
C VAL A 5 -5.90 -2.21 12.80
N TYR A 6 -4.65 -1.71 12.75
CA TYR A 6 -3.48 -2.48 13.17
C TYR A 6 -3.29 -2.55 14.69
N LEU A 7 -3.90 -1.64 15.45
CA LEU A 7 -3.65 -1.49 16.89
C LEU A 7 -3.99 -2.76 17.70
N PRO A 8 -5.14 -3.44 17.49
CA PRO A 8 -5.46 -4.68 18.21
C PRO A 8 -4.53 -5.85 17.87
N LEU A 9 -3.88 -5.80 16.69
CA LEU A 9 -3.00 -6.84 16.17
C LEU A 9 -1.52 -6.56 16.48
N TRP A 10 -1.22 -5.38 17.03
CA TRP A 10 0.14 -4.88 17.13
C TRP A 10 1.04 -5.76 17.98
N SER A 11 0.52 -6.42 19.02
CA SER A 11 1.28 -7.35 19.85
C SER A 11 1.86 -8.54 19.06
N GLN A 12 1.22 -8.93 17.96
CA GLN A 12 1.72 -9.99 17.07
C GLN A 12 2.68 -9.41 16.02
N LEU A 13 2.35 -8.23 15.50
CA LEU A 13 3.11 -7.55 14.45
C LEU A 13 4.44 -6.97 14.94
N MET A 14 4.56 -6.62 16.22
CA MET A 14 5.73 -5.96 16.78
C MET A 14 7.03 -6.79 16.70
N HIS A 15 6.92 -8.10 16.46
CA HIS A 15 8.08 -8.98 16.23
C HIS A 15 8.55 -9.00 14.77
N HIS A 16 7.80 -8.39 13.86
CA HIS A 16 8.07 -8.40 12.41
C HIS A 16 8.25 -6.99 11.85
N TYR A 17 7.55 -6.00 12.41
CA TYR A 17 7.51 -4.62 11.92
C TYR A 17 8.17 -3.63 12.88
N TYR A 18 8.73 -2.55 12.32
CA TYR A 18 9.10 -1.40 13.14
C TYR A 18 7.86 -0.67 13.66
N PRO A 19 7.89 -0.15 14.91
CA PRO A 19 6.75 0.54 15.48
C PRO A 19 6.40 1.80 14.70
N PRO A 20 5.11 2.00 14.35
CA PRO A 20 4.67 3.24 13.74
C PRO A 20 4.81 4.38 14.74
N LYS A 21 5.15 5.58 14.25
CA LYS A 21 5.26 6.77 15.09
C LYS A 21 3.95 7.11 15.82
N ASN A 22 2.82 6.86 15.17
CA ASN A 22 1.48 6.95 15.71
C ASN A 22 0.52 6.03 14.94
N PHE A 23 -0.53 5.58 15.65
CA PHE A 23 -1.69 4.94 15.05
C PHE A 23 -2.76 6.00 14.76
N THR A 24 -3.21 6.11 13.51
CA THR A 24 -4.22 7.07 13.09
C THR A 24 -4.74 6.74 11.69
N ASP A 25 -6.05 6.92 11.46
CA ASP A 25 -6.62 6.77 10.11
C ASP A 25 -6.33 7.97 9.20
N ARG A 26 -5.71 9.04 9.73
CA ARG A 26 -5.09 10.09 8.91
C ARG A 26 -3.96 9.56 8.01
N CYS A 27 -3.49 8.32 8.23
CA CYS A 27 -2.58 7.67 7.28
C CYS A 27 -3.19 7.45 5.90
N TRP A 28 -4.52 7.40 5.76
CA TRP A 28 -5.16 7.33 4.44
C TRP A 28 -4.96 8.62 3.64
N GLN A 29 -5.09 9.76 4.31
CA GLN A 29 -4.95 11.12 3.79
C GLN A 29 -4.04 11.93 4.74
N PRO A 30 -2.72 11.79 4.62
CA PRO A 30 -1.73 12.44 5.47
C PRO A 30 -1.94 13.95 5.60
N ASP A 31 -1.84 14.45 6.84
CA ASP A 31 -1.88 15.88 7.18
C ASP A 31 -0.82 16.22 8.24
N SER A 32 -0.79 17.47 8.71
CA SER A 32 0.16 17.93 9.72
C SER A 32 0.11 17.19 11.08
N GLY A 33 -0.94 16.40 11.36
CA GLY A 33 -1.12 15.63 12.59
C GLY A 33 -0.49 14.23 12.56
N ILE A 34 0.15 13.82 11.47
CA ILE A 34 0.81 12.52 11.36
C ILE A 34 2.23 12.56 11.97
N GLY A 35 2.69 11.42 12.50
CA GLY A 35 4.06 11.31 12.98
C GLY A 35 5.07 11.29 11.82
N LEU A 36 6.04 12.21 11.87
CA LEU A 36 7.13 12.30 10.90
C LEU A 36 8.34 11.45 11.31
N VAL A 37 9.02 10.90 10.32
CA VAL A 37 10.24 10.10 10.50
C VAL A 37 11.27 10.51 9.44
N PRO A 38 12.56 10.70 9.80
CA PRO A 38 13.61 10.93 8.81
C PRO A 38 13.94 9.61 8.09
N CYS A 39 13.99 9.64 6.75
CA CYS A 39 14.29 8.48 5.92
C CYS A 39 15.70 8.57 5.33
N SER A 40 16.49 7.50 5.50
CA SER A 40 17.74 7.24 4.75
C SER A 40 17.49 6.43 3.47
N SER A 41 16.26 5.95 3.28
CA SER A 41 15.83 5.10 2.17
C SER A 41 14.59 5.68 1.50
N ALA A 42 14.10 5.02 0.45
CA ALA A 42 12.83 5.37 -0.18
C ALA A 42 11.66 5.36 0.82
N CYS A 43 10.68 6.24 0.63
CA CYS A 43 9.43 6.17 1.37
C CYS A 43 8.56 5.04 0.81
N PHE A 44 7.72 4.45 1.67
CA PHE A 44 6.71 3.47 1.24
C PHE A 44 5.30 3.83 1.71
N THR A 45 4.31 3.23 1.04
CA THR A 45 2.93 3.12 1.49
C THR A 45 2.44 1.70 1.20
N LEU A 46 2.02 0.98 2.23
CA LEU A 46 1.45 -0.36 2.16
C LEU A 46 -0.03 -0.25 2.47
N VAL A 47 -0.87 -0.80 1.58
CA VAL A 47 -2.31 -0.97 1.81
C VAL A 47 -2.63 -2.44 1.70
N GLU A 48 -3.29 -2.98 2.71
CA GLU A 48 -3.69 -4.38 2.74
C GLU A 48 -5.02 -4.56 3.46
N ARG A 49 -5.67 -5.69 3.18
CA ARG A 49 -6.84 -6.15 3.92
C ARG A 49 -6.38 -6.80 5.22
N ILE A 50 -6.99 -6.37 6.33
CA ILE A 50 -6.64 -6.80 7.68
C ILE A 50 -7.50 -7.97 8.15
N ASP A 51 -8.74 -8.04 7.70
CA ASP A 51 -9.70 -9.09 8.06
C ASP A 51 -10.51 -9.50 6.83
N ASP A 52 -10.70 -10.81 6.67
CA ASP A 52 -11.43 -11.40 5.55
C ASP A 52 -12.94 -11.16 5.66
N VAL A 53 -13.48 -11.00 6.87
CA VAL A 53 -14.92 -10.89 7.12
C VAL A 53 -15.43 -9.46 6.95
N SER A 54 -14.70 -8.49 7.51
CA SER A 54 -15.12 -7.08 7.50
C SER A 54 -14.69 -6.29 6.25
N GLU A 55 -13.90 -6.89 5.36
CA GLU A 55 -13.24 -6.22 4.23
C GLU A 55 -12.47 -4.95 4.65
N GLN A 56 -12.06 -4.87 5.91
CA GLN A 56 -11.40 -3.68 6.43
C GLN A 56 -9.98 -3.61 5.91
N HIS A 57 -9.63 -2.46 5.33
CA HIS A 57 -8.29 -2.18 4.85
C HIS A 57 -7.53 -1.31 5.87
N GLY A 58 -6.22 -1.49 5.90
CA GLY A 58 -5.30 -0.66 6.68
C GLY A 58 -4.20 -0.07 5.80
N VAL A 59 -3.66 1.07 6.22
CA VAL A 59 -2.49 1.71 5.61
C VAL A 59 -1.34 1.77 6.60
N ILE A 60 -0.15 1.39 6.15
CA ILE A 60 1.12 1.67 6.84
C ILE A 60 1.97 2.54 5.93
N ARG A 61 2.58 3.59 6.50
CA ARG A 61 3.55 4.47 5.82
C ARG A 61 4.83 4.60 6.63
N GLY A 62 5.96 4.70 5.94
CA GLY A 62 7.26 4.90 6.57
C GLY A 62 8.39 4.91 5.56
N CYS A 63 9.59 4.59 6.05
CA CYS A 63 10.80 4.42 5.25
C CYS A 63 11.03 2.93 4.99
N MET A 64 11.53 2.58 3.80
CA MET A 64 11.71 1.19 3.35
C MET A 64 12.58 0.36 4.31
N ASP A 65 13.67 0.96 4.80
CA ASP A 65 14.59 0.39 5.80
C ASP A 65 13.98 0.24 7.20
N ARG A 66 12.77 0.78 7.41
CA ARG A 66 12.01 0.72 8.66
C ARG A 66 10.61 0.14 8.45
N LEU A 67 10.44 -0.74 7.46
CA LEU A 67 9.22 -1.53 7.33
C LEU A 67 9.30 -2.77 8.22
N LEU A 68 10.24 -3.67 7.91
CA LEU A 68 10.42 -4.95 8.60
C LEU A 68 11.69 -4.94 9.46
N LEU A 69 11.62 -5.53 10.65
CA LEU A 69 12.76 -5.67 11.56
C LEU A 69 13.89 -6.50 10.93
N PHE A 70 13.55 -7.50 10.12
CA PHE A 70 14.49 -8.35 9.41
C PHE A 70 14.85 -7.83 8.00
N GLY A 71 14.34 -6.64 7.65
CA GLY A 71 14.52 -6.05 6.32
C GLY A 71 13.72 -6.75 5.22
N LEU A 72 13.65 -6.07 4.08
CA LEU A 72 13.21 -6.66 2.82
C LEU A 72 14.41 -7.30 2.12
N ASP A 73 14.12 -8.26 1.25
CA ASP A 73 15.10 -8.83 0.33
C ASP A 73 15.72 -7.72 -0.54
N ASP A 74 17.05 -7.74 -0.72
CA ASP A 74 17.77 -6.66 -1.39
C ASP A 74 17.30 -6.46 -2.83
N ASP A 75 16.96 -7.55 -3.55
CA ASP A 75 16.46 -7.47 -4.92
C ASP A 75 15.09 -6.79 -4.98
N VAL A 76 14.20 -7.16 -4.05
CA VAL A 76 12.88 -6.54 -3.91
C VAL A 76 13.03 -5.06 -3.56
N ARG A 77 13.89 -4.74 -2.60
CA ARG A 77 14.17 -3.36 -2.19
C ARG A 77 14.65 -2.54 -3.37
N ASN A 78 15.61 -3.05 -4.13
CA ASN A 78 16.19 -2.37 -5.29
C ASN A 78 15.15 -2.11 -6.39
N ILE A 79 14.29 -3.09 -6.70
CA ILE A 79 13.21 -2.92 -7.69
C ILE A 79 12.22 -1.84 -7.24
N LEU A 80 11.90 -1.82 -5.95
CA LEU A 80 10.97 -0.83 -5.39
C LEU A 80 11.61 0.56 -5.31
N SER A 81 12.92 0.68 -5.11
CA SER A 81 13.61 1.97 -5.03
C SER A 81 14.18 2.47 -6.36
N ALA A 82 14.14 1.68 -7.43
CA ALA A 82 14.79 2.00 -8.71
C ALA A 82 14.22 3.22 -9.44
N TYR A 83 13.03 3.69 -9.05
CA TYR A 83 12.33 4.78 -9.73
C TYR A 83 12.55 6.10 -8.98
N GLU A 84 13.68 6.75 -9.26
CA GLU A 84 14.13 7.93 -8.51
C GLU A 84 13.21 9.16 -8.62
N ASN A 85 12.29 9.21 -9.60
CA ASN A 85 11.49 10.41 -9.88
C ASN A 85 9.98 10.17 -9.98
N GLN A 86 9.51 8.95 -9.73
CA GLN A 86 8.10 8.61 -9.84
C GLN A 86 7.66 7.73 -8.69
N ARG A 87 6.49 8.04 -8.14
CA ARG A 87 5.79 7.12 -7.24
C ARG A 87 5.36 5.91 -8.05
N VAL A 88 5.77 4.73 -7.61
CA VAL A 88 5.41 3.45 -8.25
C VAL A 88 4.59 2.65 -7.28
N CYS A 89 3.37 2.31 -7.68
CA CYS A 89 2.46 1.45 -6.93
C CYS A 89 2.28 0.11 -7.66
N ARG A 90 2.38 -0.99 -6.92
CA ARG A 90 2.21 -2.33 -7.45
C ARG A 90 1.30 -3.14 -6.54
N HIS A 91 0.40 -3.90 -7.17
CA HIS A 91 -0.28 -5.00 -6.49
C HIS A 91 0.67 -6.20 -6.48
N THR A 92 0.91 -6.77 -5.32
CA THR A 92 1.87 -7.85 -5.15
C THR A 92 1.41 -8.82 -4.06
N ASP A 93 1.96 -10.02 -4.08
CA ASP A 93 1.70 -11.00 -3.03
C ASP A 93 2.54 -10.68 -1.79
N ARG A 94 1.90 -10.66 -0.62
CA ARG A 94 2.52 -10.43 0.68
C ARG A 94 3.73 -11.33 0.97
N LYS A 95 3.75 -12.56 0.44
CA LYS A 95 4.85 -13.50 0.59
C LYS A 95 6.11 -13.03 -0.11
N LEU A 96 5.99 -12.32 -1.24
CA LEU A 96 7.14 -11.74 -1.95
C LEU A 96 7.84 -10.68 -1.09
N LEU A 97 7.04 -9.92 -0.35
CA LEU A 97 7.49 -8.90 0.60
C LEU A 97 7.81 -9.48 2.00
N ARG A 98 7.65 -10.79 2.20
CA ARG A 98 7.80 -11.49 3.50
C ARG A 98 7.00 -10.83 4.63
N LEU A 99 5.82 -10.30 4.32
CA LEU A 99 4.93 -9.68 5.31
C LEU A 99 4.25 -10.76 6.17
N PHE A 100 3.96 -10.41 7.42
CA PHE A 100 3.19 -11.26 8.32
C PHE A 100 1.74 -11.45 7.80
N PRO A 101 1.20 -12.68 7.76
CA PRO A 101 -0.14 -12.93 7.24
C PRO A 101 -1.20 -12.46 8.24
N LEU A 102 -1.96 -11.43 7.86
CA LEU A 102 -3.09 -10.91 8.66
C LEU A 102 -4.43 -11.53 8.27
N SER A 103 -4.54 -12.01 7.04
CA SER A 103 -5.77 -12.50 6.42
C SER A 103 -5.47 -13.64 5.42
N GLY A 104 -6.51 -14.34 4.97
CA GLY A 104 -6.42 -15.37 3.93
C GLY A 104 -6.11 -14.81 2.54
N GLN A 105 -6.47 -13.54 2.27
CA GLN A 105 -6.05 -12.85 1.05
C GLN A 105 -4.55 -12.57 1.05
N THR A 106 -3.84 -12.79 -0.06
CA THR A 106 -2.40 -12.54 -0.13
C THR A 106 -2.03 -11.22 -0.81
N ASP A 107 -2.98 -10.57 -1.47
CA ASP A 107 -2.70 -9.36 -2.25
C ASP A 107 -2.57 -8.11 -1.39
N VAL A 108 -1.53 -7.33 -1.67
CA VAL A 108 -1.29 -6.01 -1.06
C VAL A 108 -0.94 -4.98 -2.13
N THR A 109 -1.33 -3.73 -1.90
CA THR A 109 -0.87 -2.61 -2.71
C THR A 109 0.34 -1.99 -2.03
N PHE A 110 1.50 -2.08 -2.68
CA PHE A 110 2.73 -1.50 -2.19
C PHE A 110 3.19 -0.37 -3.11
N CYS A 111 3.36 0.82 -2.55
CA CYS A 111 3.88 1.99 -3.25
C CYS A 111 5.23 2.41 -2.68
N SER A 112 6.12 2.88 -3.56
CA SER A 112 7.41 3.47 -3.21
C SER A 112 7.65 4.79 -3.93
N CYS A 113 8.42 5.68 -3.32
CA CYS A 113 8.86 6.94 -3.91
C CYS A 113 10.10 7.51 -3.20
N ASN A 114 10.81 8.42 -3.87
CA ASN A 114 11.93 9.15 -3.30
C ASN A 114 11.57 10.65 -3.16
N GLY A 115 12.15 11.31 -2.15
CA GLY A 115 11.92 12.72 -1.85
C GLY A 115 11.13 12.95 -0.57
N ASP A 116 11.18 14.19 -0.08
CA ASP A 116 10.51 14.58 1.15
C ASP A 116 8.99 14.51 0.99
N PHE A 117 8.33 13.84 1.94
CA PHE A 117 6.88 13.67 1.99
C PHE A 117 6.25 13.08 0.70
N CYS A 118 7.02 12.44 -0.17
CA CYS A 118 6.52 11.94 -1.46
C CYS A 118 5.41 10.88 -1.31
N ASN A 119 5.33 10.23 -0.13
CA ASN A 119 4.31 9.28 0.23
C ASN A 119 3.13 9.93 0.98
N GLU A 120 2.78 11.19 0.72
CA GLU A 120 1.61 11.86 1.30
C GLU A 120 0.30 11.67 0.50
N HIS A 121 0.36 10.92 -0.61
CA HIS A 121 -0.79 10.78 -1.51
C HIS A 121 -2.00 10.09 -0.86
N ASP A 122 -3.21 10.51 -1.27
CA ASP A 122 -4.49 9.95 -0.83
C ASP A 122 -4.71 8.51 -1.36
N MET A 123 -4.68 7.53 -0.47
CA MET A 123 -4.86 6.12 -0.84
C MET A 123 -6.32 5.71 -1.06
N LEU A 124 -7.31 6.51 -0.63
CA LEU A 124 -8.72 6.20 -0.88
C LEU A 124 -9.03 6.30 -2.39
N ARG A 125 -8.43 7.30 -3.06
CA ARG A 125 -8.55 7.48 -4.51
C ARG A 125 -7.91 6.34 -5.28
N GLU A 126 -6.76 5.86 -4.85
CA GLU A 126 -6.04 4.75 -5.50
C GLU A 126 -6.88 3.47 -5.50
N LEU A 127 -7.46 3.09 -4.35
CA LEU A 127 -8.36 1.93 -4.23
C LEU A 127 -9.60 2.08 -5.11
N SER A 128 -10.17 3.30 -5.21
CA SER A 128 -11.34 3.54 -6.06
C SER A 128 -11.02 3.44 -7.55
N SER A 129 -9.80 3.79 -7.97
CA SER A 129 -9.40 3.82 -9.39
C SER A 129 -9.21 2.42 -9.99
N SER A 130 -8.79 1.44 -9.18
CA SER A 130 -8.62 0.04 -9.61
C SER A 130 -9.93 -0.59 -10.11
N ASN A 131 -11.09 -0.13 -9.64
CA ASN A 131 -12.40 -0.62 -10.10
C ASN A 131 -12.87 0.01 -11.44
N SER A 132 -12.25 1.09 -11.91
CA SER A 132 -12.72 1.83 -13.10
C SER A 132 -12.26 1.23 -14.44
N PHE A 133 -11.18 0.45 -14.48
CA PHE A 133 -10.63 -0.09 -15.73
C PHE A 133 -11.42 -1.27 -16.33
N GLN A 134 -12.24 -1.94 -15.53
CA GLN A 134 -13.08 -3.04 -16.01
C GLN A 134 -14.33 -2.56 -16.76
N ILE A 135 -14.86 -1.37 -16.44
CA ILE A 135 -16.13 -0.88 -17.00
C ILE A 135 -15.95 -0.33 -18.42
N HIS A 136 -14.83 0.35 -18.70
CA HIS A 136 -14.57 0.92 -20.03
C HIS A 136 -14.35 -0.14 -21.12
N SER A 137 -13.69 -1.25 -20.77
CA SER A 137 -13.41 -2.35 -21.72
C SER A 137 -14.70 -3.06 -22.17
N VAL A 138 -15.68 -3.23 -21.27
CA VAL A 138 -16.97 -3.86 -21.60
C VAL A 138 -17.84 -2.97 -22.49
N LEU A 139 -17.88 -1.66 -22.23
CA LEU A 139 -18.65 -0.70 -23.02
C LEU A 139 -18.17 -0.59 -24.48
N LEU A 140 -16.85 -0.60 -24.69
CA LEU A 140 -16.26 -0.61 -26.04
C LEU A 140 -16.61 -1.89 -26.81
N LEU A 141 -16.56 -3.04 -26.15
CA LEU A 141 -16.98 -4.30 -26.77
C LEU A 141 -18.47 -4.25 -27.14
N VAL A 142 -19.36 -3.90 -26.21
CA VAL A 142 -20.81 -3.84 -26.51
C VAL A 142 -21.13 -2.84 -27.65
N ALA A 143 -20.47 -1.68 -27.69
CA ALA A 143 -20.65 -0.71 -28.78
C ALA A 143 -20.20 -1.26 -30.14
N THR A 144 -19.06 -1.97 -30.21
CA THR A 144 -18.60 -2.61 -31.45
C THR A 144 -19.54 -3.72 -31.91
N TRP A 145 -20.11 -4.51 -31.00
CA TRP A 145 -21.09 -5.54 -31.35
C TRP A 145 -22.41 -4.96 -31.89
N ILE A 146 -22.88 -3.83 -31.37
CA ILE A 146 -24.08 -3.14 -31.87
C ILE A 146 -23.86 -2.57 -33.28
N LEU A 147 -22.68 -2.00 -33.55
CA LEU A 147 -22.30 -1.46 -34.87
C LEU A 147 -22.11 -2.54 -35.95
N ILE A 148 -21.90 -3.80 -35.59
CA ILE A 148 -21.78 -4.92 -36.54
C ILE A 148 -23.16 -5.51 -36.90
N LEU A 149 -24.19 -5.25 -36.07
CA LEU A 149 -25.55 -5.78 -36.24
C LEU A 149 -26.51 -4.83 -36.99
N PHE A 150 -26.07 -3.62 -37.33
CA PHE A 150 -26.78 -2.63 -38.16
C PHE A 150 -25.95 -2.25 -39.37
#